data_AF-A0A928DF56-F1
#
_entry.id   AF-A0A928DF56-F1
#
_cell.length_a   1.000
_cell.length_b   1.000
_cell.length_c   1.000
_cell.angle_alpha   90.00
_cell.angle_beta   90.00
_cell.angle_gamma   90.00
#
_symmetry.space_group_name_H-M   'P 1'
#
loop_
_entity.id
_entity.type
_entity.pdbx_description
1 polymer ?
#
loop_
_entity_poly.entity_id
_entity_poly.type
_entity_poly.pdbx_seq_one_letter_code
_entity_poly.pdbx_strand_id
1 'polypeptide(L)'
;MPQHPQKPECPSHEQLSAYFDKESSRQEEIGKHLKNCSSCRNYVDSLSKIEYSLKHTVTNKTGSDEDISKRILSRVHASVSESGKDRKHKFFLSPVQWRVVVLLLIGCAVGYLLWSDMQKDKMEKQKTKRVIQPSATVTASLTPAQNNKPAIRESENFYFSADSDQKKLPSGIKPQIIKQDVHHEWSQPAQSGIQISELLKKHNIPQDSLKKSDKGFQIQCTITKLQAAQFVKSCSDAGYKLLSQDQPQPGQKYFAGQGTDKVKYHADITLTK
;
A
#
# COMPACT_ATOMS: atom_id res chain seq x y z
N MET A 1 -9.07 -4.45 13.96
CA MET A 1 -10.40 -3.98 14.38
C MET A 1 -10.56 -4.25 15.86
N PRO A 2 -11.07 -3.29 16.64
CA PRO A 2 -11.29 -3.48 18.07
C PRO A 2 -12.28 -4.64 18.28
N GLN A 3 -11.91 -5.62 19.08
CA GLN A 3 -12.79 -6.76 19.40
C GLN A 3 -13.76 -6.32 20.50
N HIS A 4 -15.05 -6.23 20.17
CA HIS A 4 -16.10 -5.93 21.15
C HIS A 4 -16.40 -7.19 21.98
N PRO A 5 -16.30 -7.15 23.32
CA PRO A 5 -16.62 -8.29 24.16
C PRO A 5 -18.12 -8.61 24.06
N GLN A 6 -18.45 -9.83 23.62
CA GLN A 6 -19.83 -10.28 23.52
C GLN A 6 -20.34 -10.73 24.90
N LYS A 7 -20.89 -9.80 25.68
CA LYS A 7 -21.79 -10.16 26.77
C LYS A 7 -23.14 -10.54 26.18
N PRO A 8 -23.86 -11.53 26.74
CA PRO A 8 -25.10 -12.07 26.16
C PRO A 8 -26.23 -11.04 26.02
N GLU A 9 -26.17 -9.93 26.77
CA GLU A 9 -27.19 -8.86 26.73
C GLU A 9 -26.80 -7.67 25.83
N CYS A 10 -25.64 -7.70 25.18
CA CYS A 10 -25.20 -6.62 24.30
C CYS A 10 -25.72 -6.81 22.87
N PRO A 11 -26.16 -5.74 22.18
CA PRO A 11 -26.44 -5.79 20.76
C PRO A 11 -25.24 -6.29 19.96
N SER A 12 -25.50 -6.95 18.83
CA SER A 12 -24.43 -7.41 17.95
C SER A 12 -23.67 -6.22 17.35
N HIS A 13 -22.43 -6.47 16.91
CA HIS A 13 -21.60 -5.45 16.24
C HIS A 13 -22.31 -4.86 15.00
N GLU A 14 -23.05 -5.70 14.26
CA GLU A 14 -23.84 -5.30 13.11
C GLU A 14 -24.98 -4.34 13.49
N GLN A 15 -25.69 -4.63 14.59
CA GLN A 15 -26.74 -3.75 15.11
C GLN A 15 -26.20 -2.41 15.58
N LEU A 16 -25.04 -2.39 16.25
CA LEU A 16 -24.38 -1.16 16.68
C LEU A 16 -23.88 -0.32 15.48
N SER A 17 -23.37 -0.97 14.42
CA SER A 17 -22.99 -0.28 13.18
C SER A 17 -24.21 0.31 12.48
N ALA A 18 -25.28 -0.48 12.28
CA ALA A 18 -26.51 0.01 11.69
C ALA A 18 -27.18 1.13 12.52
N TYR A 19 -27.02 1.10 13.85
CA TYR A 19 -27.46 2.20 14.70
C TYR A 19 -26.66 3.48 14.44
N PHE A 20 -25.32 3.37 14.34
CA PHE A 20 -24.44 4.49 14.05
C PHE A 20 -24.76 5.13 12.68
N ASP A 21 -25.01 4.31 11.66
CA ASP A 21 -25.37 4.76 10.31
C ASP A 21 -26.85 5.20 10.19
N LYS A 22 -27.64 5.11 11.27
CA LYS A 22 -29.08 5.40 11.34
C LYS A 22 -29.97 4.51 10.47
N GLU A 23 -29.48 3.32 10.10
CA GLU A 23 -30.19 2.33 9.28
C GLU A 23 -30.89 1.24 10.12
N SER A 24 -30.70 1.22 11.44
CA SER A 24 -31.33 0.22 12.31
C SER A 24 -32.81 0.51 12.58
N SER A 25 -33.67 -0.50 12.38
CA SER A 25 -35.07 -0.48 12.79
C SER A 25 -35.28 -0.43 14.31
N ARG A 26 -34.24 -0.71 15.11
CA ARG A 26 -34.29 -0.77 16.59
C ARG A 26 -33.57 0.42 17.24
N GLN A 27 -33.64 1.60 16.62
CA GLN A 27 -32.98 2.84 17.07
C GLN A 27 -33.24 3.15 18.56
N GLU A 28 -34.49 3.11 19.00
CA GLU A 28 -34.84 3.46 20.38
C GLU A 28 -34.31 2.46 21.43
N GLU A 29 -34.39 1.16 21.12
CA GLU A 29 -33.94 0.10 22.03
C GLU A 29 -32.41 0.14 22.22
N ILE A 30 -31.68 0.27 21.11
CA ILE A 30 -30.22 0.40 21.13
C ILE A 30 -29.81 1.70 21.83
N GLY A 31 -30.53 2.81 21.57
CA GLY A 31 -30.31 4.08 22.26
C GLY A 31 -30.49 3.99 23.78
N LYS A 32 -31.50 3.25 24.26
CA LYS A 32 -31.69 2.96 25.70
C LYS A 32 -30.54 2.11 26.25
N HIS A 33 -30.10 1.08 25.53
CA HIS A 33 -28.96 0.25 25.94
C HIS A 33 -27.66 1.07 26.07
N LEU A 34 -27.38 1.95 25.11
CA LEU A 34 -26.17 2.80 25.11
C LEU A 34 -26.10 3.76 26.29
N LYS A 35 -27.24 4.13 26.90
CA LYS A 35 -27.27 4.92 28.15
C LYS A 35 -26.72 4.15 29.35
N ASN A 36 -26.84 2.82 29.36
CA ASN A 36 -26.47 1.97 30.49
C ASN A 36 -25.19 1.15 30.25
N CYS A 37 -24.82 0.89 29.00
CA CYS A 37 -23.69 0.04 28.65
C CYS A 37 -22.49 0.86 28.14
N SER A 38 -21.47 1.03 28.98
CA SER A 38 -20.25 1.78 28.63
C SER A 38 -19.42 1.11 27.53
N SER A 39 -19.39 -0.23 27.45
CA SER A 39 -18.65 -0.94 26.40
C SER A 39 -19.23 -0.69 25.01
N CYS A 40 -20.56 -0.76 24.86
CA CYS A 40 -21.22 -0.49 23.59
C CYS A 40 -21.11 0.99 23.22
N ARG A 41 -21.19 1.91 24.20
CA ARG A 41 -20.96 3.34 23.97
C ARG A 41 -19.56 3.62 23.44
N ASN A 42 -18.53 3.08 24.09
CA ASN A 42 -17.14 3.23 23.66
C ASN A 42 -16.91 2.69 22.25
N TYR A 43 -17.62 1.63 21.87
CA TYR A 43 -17.55 1.08 20.53
C TYR A 43 -18.18 2.01 19.49
N VAL A 44 -19.38 2.55 19.73
CA VAL A 44 -20.00 3.56 18.85
C VAL A 44 -19.13 4.82 18.75
N ASP A 45 -18.53 5.26 19.87
CA ASP A 45 -17.56 6.37 19.87
C ASP A 45 -16.27 6.04 19.09
N SER A 46 -15.89 4.76 19.00
CA SER A 46 -14.75 4.36 18.19
C SER A 46 -15.06 4.44 16.69
N LEU A 47 -16.30 4.14 16.29
CA LEU A 47 -16.78 4.32 14.91
C LEU A 47 -16.78 5.79 14.50
N SER A 48 -17.26 6.69 15.37
CA SER A 48 -17.25 8.14 15.10
C SER A 48 -15.82 8.70 14.93
N LYS A 49 -14.85 8.23 15.71
CA LYS A 49 -13.43 8.60 15.56
C LYS A 49 -12.84 8.12 14.23
N ILE A 50 -13.21 6.92 13.79
CA ILE A 50 -12.78 6.38 12.50
C ILE A 50 -13.38 7.22 11.36
N GLU A 51 -14.69 7.50 11.41
CA GLU A 51 -15.38 8.34 10.41
C GLU A 51 -14.74 9.73 10.33
N TYR A 52 -14.48 10.37 11.47
CA TYR A 52 -13.80 11.66 11.56
C TYR A 52 -12.40 11.60 10.91
N SER A 53 -11.61 10.58 11.25
CA SER A 53 -10.26 10.42 10.71
C SER A 53 -10.26 10.19 9.20
N LEU A 54 -11.24 9.45 8.69
CA LEU A 54 -11.43 9.24 7.24
C LEU A 54 -11.82 10.55 6.56
N LYS A 55 -12.82 11.27 7.07
CA LYS A 55 -13.25 12.58 6.54
C LYS A 55 -12.09 13.58 6.50
N HIS A 56 -11.30 13.66 7.58
CA HIS A 56 -10.15 14.57 7.66
C HIS A 56 -9.01 14.15 6.73
N THR A 57 -8.74 12.84 6.60
CA THR A 57 -7.69 12.36 5.69
C THR A 57 -8.07 12.57 4.22
N VAL A 58 -9.35 12.37 3.88
CA VAL A 58 -9.88 12.64 2.54
C VAL A 58 -9.77 14.14 2.26
N THR A 59 -10.43 14.99 3.06
CA THR A 59 -10.42 16.47 2.85
C THR A 59 -9.02 17.09 2.82
N ASN A 60 -8.04 16.56 3.57
CA ASN A 60 -6.68 17.07 3.52
C ASN A 60 -5.86 16.56 2.31
N LYS A 61 -6.15 15.36 1.78
CA LYS A 61 -5.45 14.82 0.60
C LYS A 61 -6.08 15.30 -0.70
N THR A 62 -7.41 15.34 -0.75
CA THR A 62 -8.17 16.01 -1.80
C THR A 62 -8.36 17.45 -1.33
N GLY A 63 -7.31 18.27 -1.43
CA GLY A 63 -7.46 19.72 -1.26
C GLY A 63 -8.69 20.16 -2.05
N SER A 64 -9.55 20.98 -1.40
CA SER A 64 -10.88 21.47 -1.82
C SER A 64 -11.37 20.92 -3.16
N ASP A 65 -12.56 20.33 -3.26
CA ASP A 65 -13.14 19.90 -4.55
C ASP A 65 -13.01 20.96 -5.67
N GLU A 66 -12.98 22.25 -5.31
CA GLU A 66 -12.69 23.35 -6.23
C GLU A 66 -11.28 23.31 -6.85
N ASP A 67 -10.25 22.85 -6.14
CA ASP A 67 -8.88 22.70 -6.66
C ASP A 67 -8.77 21.51 -7.63
N ILE A 68 -9.54 20.45 -7.42
CA ILE A 68 -9.60 19.33 -8.36
C ILE A 68 -10.32 19.76 -9.64
N SER A 69 -11.48 20.41 -9.52
CA SER A 69 -12.20 20.97 -10.67
C SER A 69 -11.35 22.02 -11.40
N LYS A 70 -10.64 22.91 -10.69
CA LYS A 70 -9.71 23.89 -11.28
C LYS A 70 -8.51 23.22 -11.95
N ARG A 71 -7.95 22.14 -11.41
CA ARG A 71 -6.88 21.35 -12.08
C ARG A 71 -7.37 20.64 -13.33
N ILE A 72 -8.59 20.11 -13.32
CA ILE A 72 -9.17 19.48 -14.50
C ILE A 72 -9.49 20.54 -15.56
N LEU A 73 -10.14 21.64 -15.18
CA LEU A 73 -10.47 22.74 -16.10
C LEU A 73 -9.22 23.42 -16.64
N SER A 74 -8.19 23.65 -15.83
CA SER A 74 -6.92 24.22 -16.32
C SER A 74 -6.21 23.30 -17.30
N ARG A 75 -6.27 21.97 -17.11
CA ARG A 75 -5.75 21.01 -18.11
C ARG A 75 -6.58 20.96 -19.38
N VAL A 76 -7.91 21.05 -19.29
CA VAL A 76 -8.80 21.09 -20.46
C VAL A 76 -8.63 22.41 -21.23
N HIS A 77 -8.54 23.55 -20.54
CA HIS A 77 -8.24 24.82 -21.19
C HIS A 77 -6.83 24.85 -21.79
N ALA A 78 -5.83 24.27 -21.12
CA ALA A 78 -4.49 24.12 -21.69
C ALA A 78 -4.53 23.25 -22.97
N SER A 79 -5.19 22.08 -22.94
CA SER A 79 -5.26 21.18 -24.10
C SER A 79 -6.08 21.76 -25.27
N VAL A 80 -7.13 22.53 -24.98
CA VAL A 80 -7.91 23.26 -25.99
C VAL A 80 -7.13 24.45 -26.55
N SER A 81 -6.37 25.17 -25.72
CA SER A 81 -5.52 26.28 -26.16
C SER A 81 -4.31 25.83 -26.98
N GLU A 82 -3.78 24.64 -26.70
CA GLU A 82 -2.70 24.02 -27.48
C GLU A 82 -3.20 23.44 -28.80
N SER A 83 -4.47 23.01 -28.85
CA SER A 83 -5.12 22.56 -30.09
C SER A 83 -5.55 23.72 -31.01
N GLY A 84 -5.52 24.98 -30.54
CA GLY A 84 -5.83 26.17 -31.32
C GLY A 84 -4.62 26.88 -31.95
N LYS A 85 -3.38 26.49 -31.60
CA LYS A 85 -2.19 27.00 -32.29
C LYS A 85 -1.85 26.08 -33.46
N ASP A 86 -2.59 26.29 -34.54
CA ASP A 86 -2.23 25.89 -35.91
C ASP A 86 -0.80 26.33 -36.25
N ARG A 87 0.19 25.54 -35.83
CA ARG A 87 1.42 25.41 -36.60
C ARG A 87 1.00 24.69 -37.86
N LYS A 88 0.78 25.45 -38.93
CA LYS A 88 0.67 24.98 -40.31
C LYS A 88 2.00 24.32 -40.73
N HIS A 89 2.37 23.20 -40.12
CA HIS A 89 3.27 22.25 -40.75
C HIS A 89 2.45 21.55 -41.81
N LYS A 90 2.57 22.03 -43.05
CA LYS A 90 2.13 21.31 -44.25
C LYS A 90 2.90 19.99 -44.33
N PHE A 91 2.49 18.99 -43.57
CA PHE A 91 2.87 17.61 -43.80
C PHE A 91 2.10 17.15 -45.03
N PHE A 92 2.66 17.43 -46.20
CA PHE A 92 2.40 16.66 -47.41
C PHE A 92 2.97 15.26 -47.19
N LEU A 93 2.26 14.43 -46.42
CA LEU A 93 2.47 12.99 -46.43
C LEU A 93 2.10 12.51 -47.83
N SER A 94 3.06 11.90 -48.52
CA SER A 94 2.88 11.35 -49.86
C SER A 94 1.68 10.38 -49.88
N PRO A 95 0.92 10.29 -51.00
CA PRO A 95 -0.21 9.36 -51.13
C PRO A 95 0.14 7.90 -50.83
N VAL A 96 1.43 7.54 -50.87
CA VAL A 96 1.94 6.21 -50.49
C VAL A 96 1.87 5.98 -48.98
N GLN A 97 2.13 6.98 -48.15
CA GLN A 97 2.11 6.84 -46.69
C GLN A 97 0.69 6.70 -46.13
N TRP A 98 -0.31 7.29 -46.79
CA TRP A 98 -1.71 7.14 -46.39
C TRP A 98 -2.21 5.69 -46.57
N ARG A 99 -1.73 4.99 -47.60
CA ARG A 99 -2.07 3.58 -47.83
C ARG A 99 -1.52 2.66 -46.73
N VAL A 100 -0.33 2.95 -46.21
CA VAL A 100 0.28 2.18 -45.12
C VAL A 100 -0.53 2.32 -43.83
N VAL A 101 -0.99 3.53 -43.50
CA VAL A 101 -1.80 3.78 -42.30
C VAL A 101 -3.16 3.07 -42.39
N VAL A 102 -3.82 3.11 -43.56
CA VAL A 102 -5.09 2.41 -43.76
C VAL A 102 -4.93 0.89 -43.64
N LEU A 103 -3.85 0.32 -44.19
CA LEU A 103 -3.57 -1.11 -44.07
C LEU A 103 -3.27 -1.53 -42.62
N LEU A 104 -2.56 -0.69 -41.85
CA LEU A 104 -2.32 -0.92 -40.43
C LEU A 104 -3.62 -0.93 -39.62
N LEU A 105 -4.53 0.02 -39.87
CA LEU A 105 -5.81 0.08 -39.17
C LEU A 105 -6.70 -1.13 -39.48
N ILE A 106 -6.76 -1.56 -40.75
CA ILE A 106 -7.50 -2.77 -41.15
C ILE A 106 -6.86 -4.01 -40.50
N GLY A 107 -5.53 -4.12 -40.51
CA GLY A 107 -4.81 -5.22 -39.87
C GLY A 107 -5.06 -5.31 -38.37
N CYS A 108 -5.07 -4.17 -37.66
CA CYS A 108 -5.40 -4.13 -36.23
C CYS A 108 -6.85 -4.53 -35.96
N ALA A 109 -7.81 -4.10 -36.78
CA ALA A 109 -9.22 -4.47 -36.61
C ALA A 109 -9.45 -5.98 -36.82
N VAL A 110 -8.85 -6.57 -37.86
CA VAL A 110 -8.93 -8.02 -38.11
C VAL A 110 -8.23 -8.81 -37.01
N GLY A 111 -7.05 -8.37 -36.57
CA GLY A 111 -6.33 -8.99 -35.46
C GLY A 111 -7.11 -8.97 -34.15
N TYR A 112 -7.83 -7.88 -33.87
CA TYR A 112 -8.69 -7.77 -32.69
C TYR A 112 -9.88 -8.74 -32.74
N LEU A 113 -10.53 -8.88 -33.90
CA LEU A 113 -11.65 -9.82 -34.07
C LEU A 113 -11.21 -11.29 -33.89
N LEU A 114 -10.04 -11.67 -34.45
CA LEU A 114 -9.50 -13.01 -34.29
C LEU A 114 -9.07 -13.31 -32.84
N TRP A 115 -8.48 -12.33 -32.15
CA TRP A 115 -8.10 -12.48 -30.74
C TRP A 115 -9.32 -12.59 -29.81
N SER A 116 -10.38 -11.85 -30.12
CA SER A 116 -11.67 -11.88 -29.41
C SER A 116 -12.29 -13.28 -29.43
N ASP A 117 -12.28 -13.98 -30.58
CA ASP A 117 -12.85 -15.33 -30.67
C ASP A 117 -12.04 -16.36 -29.88
N MET A 118 -10.71 -16.28 -29.89
CA MET A 118 -9.85 -17.18 -29.10
C MET A 118 -10.07 -17.08 -27.57
N GLN A 119 -10.54 -15.93 -27.06
CA GLN A 119 -10.82 -15.76 -25.63
C GLN A 119 -12.12 -16.44 -25.19
N LYS A 120 -13.11 -16.57 -26.09
CA LYS A 120 -14.39 -17.24 -25.76
C LYS A 120 -14.20 -18.73 -25.49
N ASP A 121 -13.34 -19.41 -26.26
CA ASP A 121 -13.07 -20.85 -26.09
C ASP A 121 -12.36 -21.20 -24.78
N LYS A 122 -11.60 -20.25 -24.20
CA LYS A 122 -10.89 -20.46 -22.92
C LYS A 122 -11.82 -20.36 -21.71
N MET A 123 -12.91 -19.61 -21.80
CA MET A 123 -13.86 -19.43 -20.72
C MET A 123 -14.82 -20.62 -20.56
N GLU A 124 -15.06 -21.41 -21.61
CA GLU A 124 -16.00 -22.53 -21.55
C GLU A 124 -15.38 -23.82 -20.95
N LYS A 125 -14.06 -24.02 -21.08
CA LYS A 125 -13.39 -25.23 -20.57
C LYS A 125 -13.13 -25.26 -19.05
N GLN A 126 -13.40 -24.17 -18.32
CA GLN A 126 -13.11 -24.10 -16.88
C GLN A 126 -14.32 -24.42 -15.98
N LYS A 127 -15.51 -24.70 -16.53
CA LYS A 127 -16.73 -24.93 -15.74
C LYS A 127 -17.00 -26.40 -15.34
N THR A 128 -16.14 -27.34 -15.70
CA THR A 128 -16.37 -28.78 -15.45
C THR A 128 -15.21 -29.45 -14.72
N LYS A 129 -14.97 -29.07 -13.45
CA LYS A 129 -14.21 -29.94 -12.52
C LYS A 129 -14.71 -29.77 -11.08
N ARG A 130 -15.93 -30.24 -10.82
CA ARG A 130 -16.43 -30.51 -9.48
C ARG A 130 -16.05 -31.96 -9.13
N VAL A 131 -14.91 -32.15 -8.47
CA VAL A 131 -14.53 -33.46 -7.91
C VAL A 131 -15.17 -33.58 -6.53
N ILE A 132 -15.97 -34.63 -6.39
CA ILE A 132 -16.63 -35.11 -5.19
C ILE A 132 -15.56 -35.73 -4.28
N GLN A 133 -15.56 -35.38 -2.99
CA GLN A 133 -14.76 -36.09 -1.97
C GLN A 133 -15.71 -36.54 -0.84
N PRO A 134 -15.72 -37.84 -0.46
CA PRO A 134 -16.62 -38.37 0.54
C PRO A 134 -16.12 -38.19 1.98
N SER A 135 -17.10 -38.08 2.89
CA SER A 135 -16.96 -38.13 4.35
C SER A 135 -16.40 -39.46 4.85
N ALA A 136 -15.55 -39.39 5.88
CA ALA A 136 -15.45 -40.43 6.89
C ALA A 136 -15.12 -39.84 8.28
N THR A 137 -15.67 -40.53 9.27
CA THR A 137 -15.93 -40.21 10.68
C THR A 137 -14.72 -40.33 11.62
N VAL A 138 -14.58 -39.32 12.49
CA VAL A 138 -14.19 -39.26 13.93
C VAL A 138 -13.14 -40.23 14.50
N THR A 139 -12.10 -39.66 15.15
CA THR A 139 -11.60 -40.12 16.48
C THR A 139 -11.06 -38.93 17.28
N ALA A 140 -11.51 -38.79 18.52
CA ALA A 140 -11.06 -37.82 19.50
C ALA A 140 -9.67 -38.17 20.08
N SER A 141 -8.84 -37.16 20.35
CA SER A 141 -7.87 -37.21 21.44
C SER A 141 -7.53 -35.81 21.94
N LEU A 142 -7.70 -35.66 23.24
CA LEU A 142 -7.35 -34.52 24.07
C LEU A 142 -5.84 -34.42 24.24
N THR A 143 -5.23 -33.29 23.92
CA THR A 143 -4.17 -32.65 24.74
C THR A 143 -3.86 -31.24 24.24
N PRO A 144 -3.57 -30.28 25.13
CA PRO A 144 -3.35 -28.88 24.78
C PRO A 144 -1.86 -28.62 24.53
N ALA A 145 -1.49 -28.31 23.29
CA ALA A 145 -0.18 -27.75 22.99
C ALA A 145 -0.34 -26.26 22.72
N GLN A 146 0.19 -25.45 23.64
CA GLN A 146 0.41 -24.02 23.47
C GLN A 146 1.28 -23.79 22.24
N ASN A 147 0.65 -23.53 21.09
CA ASN A 147 1.35 -23.08 19.90
C ASN A 147 1.23 -21.55 19.83
N ASN A 148 2.04 -20.87 20.64
CA ASN A 148 2.34 -19.46 20.44
C ASN A 148 3.19 -19.33 19.17
N LYS A 149 2.56 -19.49 18.01
CA LYS A 149 3.13 -19.08 16.74
C LYS A 149 3.01 -17.56 16.70
N PRO A 150 4.11 -16.79 16.78
CA PRO A 150 4.00 -15.35 16.58
C PRO A 150 3.45 -15.13 15.18
N ALA A 151 2.26 -14.55 15.12
CA ALA A 151 1.64 -14.11 13.89
C ALA A 151 2.64 -13.19 13.20
N ILE A 152 3.25 -13.70 12.14
CA ILE A 152 4.00 -12.92 11.16
C ILE A 152 3.00 -11.91 10.63
N ARG A 153 2.97 -10.72 11.23
CA ARG A 153 2.43 -9.53 10.58
C ARG A 153 3.43 -9.19 9.50
N GLU A 154 3.33 -9.91 8.39
CA GLU A 154 3.77 -9.48 7.08
C GLU A 154 3.17 -8.07 6.90
N SER A 155 3.96 -7.03 7.17
CA SER A 155 3.62 -5.72 6.66
C SER A 155 3.57 -5.90 5.14
N GLU A 156 2.43 -5.59 4.52
CA GLU A 156 1.92 -6.06 3.22
C GLU A 156 2.86 -5.98 1.99
N ASN A 157 4.14 -5.63 2.13
CA ASN A 157 5.07 -5.41 1.03
C ASN A 157 6.50 -5.96 1.22
N PHE A 158 6.86 -6.56 2.38
CA PHE A 158 8.22 -7.03 2.63
C PHE A 158 8.24 -8.47 3.15
N TYR A 159 9.05 -9.30 2.50
CA TYR A 159 9.21 -10.72 2.80
C TYR A 159 10.62 -10.98 3.33
N PHE A 160 10.67 -11.63 4.48
CA PHE A 160 11.90 -12.03 5.16
C PHE A 160 11.93 -13.55 5.25
N SER A 161 12.90 -14.18 4.58
CA SER A 161 13.06 -15.63 4.62
C SER A 161 14.09 -16.01 5.68
N ALA A 162 13.65 -16.67 6.73
CA ALA A 162 14.56 -17.44 7.58
C ALA A 162 15.22 -18.55 6.74
N ASP A 163 16.43 -18.97 7.13
CA ASP A 163 17.20 -20.00 6.40
C ASP A 163 16.42 -21.32 6.24
N SER A 164 15.46 -21.59 7.12
CA SER A 164 14.62 -22.79 7.09
C SER A 164 13.40 -22.72 6.14
N ASP A 165 13.03 -21.54 5.64
CA ASP A 165 11.73 -21.30 4.96
C ASP A 165 11.85 -20.99 3.45
N GLN A 166 12.94 -21.40 2.80
CA GLN A 166 13.17 -21.17 1.37
C GLN A 166 12.07 -21.71 0.44
N LYS A 167 11.18 -22.59 0.93
CA LYS A 167 10.08 -23.18 0.16
C LYS A 167 8.98 -22.21 -0.29
N LYS A 168 8.97 -20.95 0.17
CA LYS A 168 7.89 -19.99 -0.14
C LYS A 168 8.26 -18.86 -1.11
N LEU A 169 9.50 -18.77 -1.59
CA LEU A 169 9.84 -17.72 -2.56
C LEU A 169 9.35 -18.08 -3.98
N PRO A 170 8.86 -17.08 -4.75
CA PRO A 170 8.63 -17.27 -6.18
C PRO A 170 9.90 -17.75 -6.87
N SER A 171 9.75 -18.68 -7.82
CA SER A 171 10.87 -19.25 -8.55
C SER A 171 11.72 -18.17 -9.22
N GLY A 172 13.04 -18.20 -8.96
CA GLY A 172 14.01 -17.28 -9.57
C GLY A 172 14.30 -16.00 -8.79
N ILE A 173 13.62 -15.72 -7.69
CA ILE A 173 13.93 -14.54 -6.85
C ILE A 173 14.98 -14.89 -5.80
N LYS A 174 16.13 -14.21 -5.84
CA LYS A 174 17.17 -14.32 -4.81
C LYS A 174 16.94 -13.27 -3.72
N PRO A 175 16.77 -13.67 -2.44
CA PRO A 175 16.60 -12.73 -1.34
C PRO A 175 17.89 -11.93 -1.12
N GLN A 176 17.75 -10.66 -0.78
CA GLN A 176 18.87 -9.75 -0.57
C GLN A 176 19.32 -9.76 0.89
N ILE A 177 20.63 -9.74 1.12
CA ILE A 177 21.19 -9.78 2.48
C ILE A 177 21.37 -8.35 2.97
N ILE A 178 20.72 -8.01 4.09
CA ILE A 178 20.97 -6.76 4.82
C ILE A 178 22.12 -7.01 5.79
N LYS A 179 23.21 -6.25 5.64
CA LYS A 179 24.40 -6.32 6.50
C LYS A 179 24.04 -5.92 7.95
N GLN A 180 24.86 -6.34 8.91
CA GLN A 180 24.69 -5.91 10.31
C GLN A 180 24.96 -4.42 10.51
N ASP A 181 25.79 -3.84 9.66
CA ASP A 181 26.12 -2.42 9.63
C ASP A 181 25.79 -1.89 8.24
N VAL A 182 24.84 -0.95 8.18
CA VAL A 182 24.27 -0.41 6.94
C VAL A 182 24.59 1.07 6.87
N HIS A 183 25.25 1.48 5.79
CA HIS A 183 25.62 2.87 5.55
C HIS A 183 24.89 3.40 4.32
N HIS A 184 24.01 4.39 4.51
CA HIS A 184 23.25 4.99 3.43
C HIS A 184 23.55 6.46 3.22
N GLU A 185 23.83 6.81 1.98
CA GLU A 185 23.97 8.20 1.56
C GLU A 185 22.71 8.62 0.79
N TRP A 186 22.05 9.67 1.26
CA TRP A 186 20.85 10.21 0.65
C TRP A 186 21.11 11.63 0.13
N SER A 187 20.47 11.93 -1.00
CA SER A 187 20.31 13.31 -1.50
C SER A 187 18.85 13.72 -1.36
N GLN A 188 18.63 14.90 -0.79
CA GLN A 188 17.31 15.49 -0.58
C GLN A 188 17.18 16.74 -1.45
N PRO A 189 16.17 16.81 -2.35
CA PRO A 189 15.89 18.03 -3.10
C PRO A 189 15.40 19.12 -2.13
N ALA A 190 15.86 20.36 -2.31
CA ALA A 190 15.51 21.51 -1.46
C ALA A 190 14.00 21.76 -1.32
N GLN A 191 13.19 21.21 -2.23
CA GLN A 191 11.73 21.38 -2.29
C GLN A 191 10.93 20.26 -1.60
N SER A 192 11.55 19.22 -1.03
CA SER A 192 10.80 18.16 -0.35
C SER A 192 10.23 18.69 0.97
N GLY A 193 8.91 18.89 1.04
CA GLY A 193 8.22 19.40 2.24
C GLY A 193 8.11 18.39 3.40
N ILE A 194 8.42 17.11 3.17
CA ILE A 194 8.34 16.07 4.20
C ILE A 194 9.62 16.09 5.03
N GLN A 195 9.50 16.44 6.32
CA GLN A 195 10.62 16.44 7.24
C GLN A 195 11.03 15.00 7.58
N ILE A 196 12.33 14.72 7.53
CA ILE A 196 12.90 13.41 7.88
C ILE A 196 12.47 12.93 9.28
N SER A 197 12.25 13.85 10.22
CA SER A 197 11.75 13.58 11.57
C SER A 197 10.37 12.92 11.58
N GLU A 198 9.49 13.25 10.63
CA GLU A 198 8.18 12.63 10.46
C GLU A 198 8.31 11.20 9.94
N LEU A 199 9.26 10.95 9.02
CA LEU A 199 9.56 9.61 8.51
C LEU A 199 10.11 8.71 9.61
N LEU A 200 11.01 9.22 10.48
CA LEU A 200 11.51 8.48 11.63
C LEU A 200 10.37 8.11 12.59
N LYS A 201 9.49 9.07 12.91
CA LYS A 201 8.32 8.85 13.77
C LYS A 201 7.38 7.79 13.21
N LYS A 202 7.10 7.85 11.90
CA LYS A 202 6.21 6.91 11.20
C LYS A 202 6.65 5.46 11.36
N HIS A 203 7.96 5.21 11.42
CA HIS A 203 8.53 3.85 11.50
C HIS A 203 8.99 3.45 12.90
N ASN A 204 8.60 4.23 13.93
CA ASN A 204 9.02 4.04 15.32
C ASN A 204 10.55 4.00 15.45
N ILE A 205 11.25 4.86 14.71
CA ILE A 205 12.70 5.06 14.83
C ILE A 205 12.93 6.21 15.82
N PRO A 206 13.84 6.07 16.80
CA PRO A 206 14.08 7.10 17.81
C PRO A 206 14.52 8.43 17.17
N GLN A 207 13.85 9.54 17.50
CA GLN A 207 14.11 10.85 16.89
C GLN A 207 15.41 11.50 17.39
N ASP A 208 15.87 11.13 18.58
CA ASP A 208 17.16 11.48 19.17
C ASP A 208 18.36 10.94 18.37
N SER A 209 18.12 9.98 17.47
CA SER A 209 19.15 9.51 16.52
C SER A 209 19.48 10.52 15.41
N LEU A 210 18.64 11.53 15.21
CA LEU A 210 18.82 12.56 14.19
C LEU A 210 19.70 13.69 14.72
N LYS A 211 20.87 13.85 14.11
CA LYS A 211 21.81 14.94 14.38
C LYS A 211 21.88 15.87 13.18
N LYS A 212 21.94 17.17 13.43
CA LYS A 212 22.21 18.15 12.38
C LYS A 212 23.71 18.15 12.08
N SER A 213 24.06 18.19 10.80
CA SER A 213 25.43 18.27 10.28
C SER A 213 25.55 19.50 9.36
N ASP A 214 26.78 19.95 9.09
CA ASP A 214 27.04 21.12 8.23
C ASP A 214 26.45 20.97 6.83
N LYS A 215 26.35 19.72 6.34
CA LYS A 215 25.87 19.38 4.99
C LYS A 215 24.41 18.92 4.95
N GLY A 216 23.73 18.84 6.09
CA GLY A 216 22.36 18.36 6.21
C GLY A 216 22.09 17.63 7.52
N PHE A 217 21.78 16.34 7.46
CA PHE A 217 21.41 15.54 8.62
C PHE A 217 22.15 14.21 8.65
N GLN A 218 22.43 13.72 9.84
CA GLN A 218 23.00 12.42 10.10
C GLN A 218 22.09 11.63 11.02
N ILE A 219 21.87 10.36 10.69
CA ILE A 219 21.07 9.42 11.47
C ILE A 219 21.99 8.29 11.92
N GLN A 220 22.01 8.01 13.21
CA GLN A 220 22.74 6.86 13.76
C GLN A 220 21.88 6.15 14.81
N CYS A 221 21.42 4.94 14.49
CA CYS A 221 20.54 4.17 15.38
C CYS A 221 20.67 2.66 15.19
N THR A 222 20.10 1.90 16.14
CA THR A 222 19.95 0.45 16.03
C THR A 222 18.47 0.13 15.81
N ILE A 223 18.13 -0.37 14.61
CA ILE A 223 16.74 -0.64 14.19
C ILE A 223 16.60 -2.08 13.71
N THR A 224 15.37 -2.56 13.51
CA THR A 224 15.17 -3.87 12.90
C THR A 224 15.39 -3.83 11.38
N LYS A 225 15.72 -4.97 10.77
CA LYS A 225 15.80 -5.10 9.30
C LYS A 225 14.51 -4.67 8.61
N LEU A 226 13.35 -4.98 9.21
CA LEU A 226 12.05 -4.54 8.71
C LEU A 226 11.91 -3.01 8.74
N GLN A 227 12.27 -2.37 9.85
CA GLN A 227 12.25 -0.91 9.97
C GLN A 227 13.18 -0.25 8.96
N ALA A 228 14.38 -0.80 8.76
CA ALA A 228 15.32 -0.30 7.75
C ALA A 228 14.72 -0.33 6.34
N ALA A 229 14.13 -1.46 5.92
CA ALA A 229 13.50 -1.59 4.61
C ALA A 229 12.30 -0.63 4.43
N GLN A 230 11.45 -0.51 5.44
CA GLN A 230 10.31 0.41 5.44
C GLN A 230 10.73 1.88 5.38
N PHE A 231 11.78 2.24 6.11
CA PHE A 231 12.35 3.58 6.13
C PHE A 231 12.93 3.96 4.77
N VAL A 232 13.79 3.11 4.20
CA VAL A 232 14.38 3.32 2.86
C VAL A 232 13.30 3.53 1.80
N LYS A 233 12.28 2.67 1.78
CA LYS A 233 11.16 2.82 0.85
C LYS A 233 10.44 4.16 1.06
N SER A 234 10.16 4.54 2.30
CA SER A 234 9.46 5.79 2.59
C SER A 234 10.28 7.04 2.26
N CYS A 235 11.61 7.00 2.43
CA CYS A 235 12.50 8.06 1.97
C CYS A 235 12.40 8.20 0.44
N SER A 236 12.47 7.09 -0.30
CA SER A 236 12.29 7.13 -1.76
C SER A 236 10.93 7.65 -2.19
N ASP A 237 9.85 7.21 -1.53
CA ASP A 237 8.48 7.67 -1.80
C ASP A 237 8.32 9.18 -1.50
N ALA A 238 9.09 9.70 -0.55
CA ALA A 238 9.15 11.13 -0.21
C ALA A 238 10.08 11.95 -1.14
N GLY A 239 10.68 11.33 -2.15
CA GLY A 239 11.53 11.98 -3.14
C GLY A 239 13.01 12.08 -2.76
N TYR A 240 13.45 11.40 -1.69
CA TYR A 240 14.86 11.29 -1.36
C TYR A 240 15.52 10.28 -2.31
N LYS A 241 16.69 10.61 -2.84
CA LYS A 241 17.43 9.74 -3.76
C LYS A 241 18.60 9.08 -3.03
N LEU A 242 18.56 7.75 -2.96
CA LEU A 242 19.63 6.92 -2.40
C LEU A 242 20.83 6.93 -3.36
N LEU A 243 22.01 7.24 -2.85
CA LEU A 243 23.28 7.30 -3.58
C LEU A 243 24.14 6.06 -3.34
N SER A 244 24.03 5.47 -2.15
CA SER A 244 24.76 4.26 -1.76
C SER A 244 24.17 2.97 -2.36
N GLN A 245 25.02 1.97 -2.60
CA GLN A 245 24.62 0.65 -3.11
C GLN A 245 24.28 -0.37 -2.01
N ASP A 246 24.41 0.02 -0.74
CA ASP A 246 24.14 -0.86 0.41
C ASP A 246 22.67 -1.27 0.48
N GLN A 247 22.41 -2.40 1.13
CA GLN A 247 21.08 -2.97 1.28
C GLN A 247 20.45 -2.50 2.59
N PRO A 248 19.14 -2.20 2.65
CA PRO A 248 18.13 -2.41 1.61
C PRO A 248 17.98 -1.26 0.60
N GLN A 249 17.51 -1.56 -0.62
CA GLN A 249 17.20 -0.58 -1.69
C GLN A 249 15.68 -0.36 -1.84
N PRO A 250 15.21 0.84 -2.29
CA PRO A 250 13.78 1.20 -2.26
C PRO A 250 12.80 0.27 -2.99
N GLY A 251 13.22 -0.35 -4.08
CA GLY A 251 12.37 -1.24 -4.89
C GLY A 251 12.34 -2.70 -4.43
N GLN A 252 13.14 -3.07 -3.43
CA GLN A 252 13.31 -4.46 -3.02
C GLN A 252 12.23 -4.91 -2.04
N LYS A 253 11.80 -6.17 -2.20
CA LYS A 253 10.74 -6.77 -1.38
C LYS A 253 11.18 -8.04 -0.65
N TYR A 254 12.30 -8.65 -1.04
CA TYR A 254 12.70 -9.98 -0.56
C TYR A 254 14.08 -9.89 0.11
N PHE A 255 14.13 -10.22 1.39
CA PHE A 255 15.32 -10.13 2.22
C PHE A 255 15.61 -11.46 2.92
N ALA A 256 16.90 -11.69 3.20
CA ALA A 256 17.36 -12.86 3.95
C ALA A 256 17.38 -12.60 5.47
N GLY A 257 17.07 -13.64 6.25
CA GLY A 257 17.01 -13.61 7.71
C GLY A 257 15.63 -13.21 8.25
N GLN A 258 15.56 -12.79 9.51
CA GLN A 258 14.31 -12.38 10.15
C GLN A 258 14.15 -10.86 10.10
N GLY A 259 12.93 -10.38 9.84
CA GLY A 259 12.64 -8.94 9.86
C GLY A 259 12.86 -8.28 11.22
N THR A 260 12.89 -9.06 12.30
CA THR A 260 13.14 -8.65 13.68
C THR A 260 14.61 -8.50 14.03
N ASP A 261 15.53 -9.01 13.21
CA ASP A 261 16.98 -8.90 13.44
C ASP A 261 17.39 -7.44 13.52
N LYS A 262 18.27 -7.12 14.48
CA LYS A 262 18.78 -5.76 14.68
C LYS A 262 19.96 -5.47 13.76
N VAL A 263 20.00 -4.26 13.23
CA VAL A 263 21.09 -3.72 12.41
C VAL A 263 21.47 -2.34 12.91
N LYS A 264 22.76 -2.02 12.84
CA LYS A 264 23.27 -0.65 13.01
C LYS A 264 23.02 0.09 11.71
N TYR A 265 22.27 1.18 11.81
CA TYR A 265 21.87 1.97 10.67
C TYR A 265 22.49 3.36 10.77
N HIS A 266 23.29 3.68 9.76
CA HIS A 266 23.96 4.95 9.58
C HIS A 266 23.44 5.56 8.28
N ALA A 267 22.99 6.81 8.34
CA ALA A 267 22.61 7.53 7.13
C ALA A 267 23.03 8.98 7.16
N ASP A 268 23.66 9.41 6.06
CA ASP A 268 24.02 10.80 5.82
C ASP A 268 23.10 11.37 4.75
N ILE A 269 22.39 12.44 5.09
CA ILE A 269 21.43 13.12 4.22
C ILE A 269 22.01 14.46 3.82
N THR A 270 22.33 14.57 2.54
CA THR A 270 22.88 15.79 1.93
C THR A 270 21.78 16.59 1.27
N LEU A 271 21.76 17.90 1.56
CA LEU A 271 20.83 18.84 0.93
C LEU A 271 21.39 19.26 -0.43
N THR A 272 20.76 18.84 -1.52
CA THR A 272 21.12 19.32 -2.86
C THR A 272 20.43 20.65 -3.12
N LYS A 273 21.23 21.66 -3.46
CA LYS A 273 20.77 23.00 -3.84
C LYS A 273 20.00 22.98 -5.16
#